data_AF-A0A0A1U172-F1
#
_entry.id   AF-A0A0A1U172-F1
#
_cell.length_a   1.000
_cell.length_b   1.000
_cell.length_c   1.000
_cell.angle_alpha   90.00
_cell.angle_beta   90.00
_cell.angle_gamma   90.00
#
_symmetry.space_group_name_H-M   'P 1'
#
loop_
_entity.id
_entity.type
_entity.pdbx_description
1 polymer ?
#
loop_
_entity_poly.entity_id
_entity_poly.type
_entity_poly.pdbx_seq_one_letter_code
_entity_poly.pdbx_strand_id
1 'polypeptide(L)'
;MSQSFLSKQPEQTDGCFSHVCYTLFADIIFFLFPSHHLKTVNKQLATFFEDEDITDICSSSVSIEGFVREFDENSLRKELMNTKFDFGEKSQFNGKTFNEIFKEKGFNEIKIVFDTEDFFVHRLEVYNHKVDVHHLLIQLFIRCEHSLSVHSCRDFSNSIFKNALQEGAEVTKNYFKNPTISVTTVEWLRIQDYTSYDKEKMLLPSQLHNGLGLTREVHRTVQHYATQYNRDGVSNTPEQWHNALQYLKLDPPFKFLNPAFEGIFLSINEAVKEDIQTKGYSQVVWAISSRCLKRRDSGEKFDWLKMEQISPISKEMNGYFDSDKYKEIVKKNFRPDNLYIDWNMFHPM
;
A
#
# COMPACT_ATOMS: atom_id res chain seq x y z
N MET A 1 31.98 46.51 -25.06
CA MET A 1 30.89 47.34 -25.63
C MET A 1 30.38 46.58 -26.85
N SER A 2 29.10 46.24 -27.08
CA SER A 2 27.80 46.41 -26.41
C SER A 2 26.77 45.59 -27.21
N GLN A 3 25.80 44.94 -26.52
CA GLN A 3 24.33 44.86 -26.76
C GLN A 3 23.75 44.86 -28.21
N SER A 4 22.62 44.24 -28.61
CA SER A 4 21.54 43.39 -28.04
C SER A 4 20.42 43.17 -29.12
N PHE A 5 19.39 42.36 -28.80
CA PHE A 5 17.99 42.25 -29.37
C PHE A 5 17.59 41.15 -30.41
N LEU A 6 16.84 40.13 -29.92
CA LEU A 6 15.43 39.71 -30.19
C LEU A 6 14.75 40.14 -31.53
N SER A 7 13.78 39.47 -32.18
CA SER A 7 12.92 38.28 -32.01
C SER A 7 12.12 38.04 -33.32
N LYS A 8 11.50 36.85 -33.52
CA LYS A 8 10.08 36.64 -33.94
C LYS A 8 9.72 35.16 -34.13
N GLN A 9 8.59 34.74 -33.55
CA GLN A 9 7.90 33.45 -33.75
C GLN A 9 7.04 33.43 -35.03
N PRO A 10 6.56 32.26 -35.47
CA PRO A 10 5.32 32.15 -36.22
C PRO A 10 4.19 31.44 -35.46
N GLU A 11 3.08 32.18 -35.44
CA GLU A 11 1.64 31.96 -35.24
C GLU A 11 1.03 30.55 -35.08
N GLN A 12 0.07 30.50 -34.14
CA GLN A 12 -1.02 29.52 -33.99
C GLN A 12 -2.09 29.70 -35.09
N THR A 13 -2.60 28.59 -35.63
CA THR A 13 -3.98 28.50 -36.12
C THR A 13 -4.59 27.12 -35.83
N ASP A 14 -5.62 27.15 -34.99
CA ASP A 14 -6.89 26.41 -35.00
C ASP A 14 -6.93 24.88 -34.92
N GLY A 15 -7.02 24.41 -33.66
CA GLY A 15 -7.70 23.18 -33.30
C GLY A 15 -9.21 23.36 -33.31
N CYS A 16 -9.89 22.69 -34.25
CA CYS A 16 -11.32 22.42 -34.15
C CYS A 16 -11.75 21.12 -34.85
N PHE A 17 -10.85 20.46 -35.61
CA PHE A 17 -11.20 19.24 -36.35
C PHE A 17 -10.90 17.93 -35.60
N SER A 18 -9.99 17.90 -34.63
CA SER A 18 -9.65 16.67 -33.89
C SER A 18 -10.61 16.33 -32.75
N HIS A 19 -11.30 17.34 -32.19
CA HIS A 19 -12.20 17.14 -31.05
C HIS A 19 -13.56 16.56 -31.47
N VAL A 20 -14.05 16.90 -32.67
CA VAL A 20 -15.32 16.39 -33.22
C VAL A 20 -15.22 14.91 -33.59
N CYS A 21 -14.04 14.43 -34.00
CA CYS A 21 -13.83 13.01 -34.27
C CYS A 21 -13.77 12.15 -33.00
N TYR A 22 -13.34 12.72 -31.87
CA TYR A 22 -13.21 11.99 -30.60
C TYR A 22 -14.56 11.81 -29.89
N THR A 23 -15.41 12.84 -29.92
CA THR A 23 -16.76 12.76 -29.35
C THR A 23 -17.66 11.82 -30.16
N LEU A 24 -17.59 11.85 -31.49
CA LEU A 24 -18.35 10.90 -32.33
C LEU A 24 -17.95 9.43 -32.10
N PHE A 25 -16.67 9.15 -31.80
CA PHE A 25 -16.22 7.79 -31.50
C PHE A 25 -16.70 7.30 -30.13
N ALA A 26 -16.76 8.19 -29.13
CA ALA A 26 -17.27 7.86 -27.80
C ALA A 26 -18.78 7.57 -27.81
N ASP A 27 -19.55 8.33 -28.60
CA ASP A 27 -21.01 8.16 -28.71
C ASP A 27 -21.38 6.85 -29.45
N ILE A 28 -20.58 6.41 -30.41
CA ILE A 28 -20.76 5.13 -31.12
C ILE A 28 -20.51 3.94 -30.18
N ILE A 29 -19.51 4.03 -29.29
CA ILE A 29 -19.22 2.97 -28.31
C ILE A 29 -20.36 2.86 -27.28
N PHE A 30 -20.96 3.98 -26.86
CA PHE A 30 -22.11 3.97 -25.93
C PHE A 30 -23.37 3.35 -26.56
N PHE A 31 -23.55 3.47 -27.87
CA PHE A 31 -24.70 2.90 -28.58
C PHE A 31 -24.58 1.39 -28.83
N LEU A 32 -23.34 0.86 -28.89
CA LEU A 32 -23.06 -0.55 -29.18
C LEU A 32 -23.06 -1.46 -27.94
N PHE A 33 -22.99 -0.90 -26.73
CA PHE A 33 -22.99 -1.67 -25.48
C PHE A 33 -24.07 -1.16 -24.51
N PRO A 34 -25.32 -1.68 -24.58
CA PRO A 34 -26.40 -1.26 -23.68
C PRO A 34 -26.07 -1.63 -22.23
N SER A 35 -25.71 -0.62 -21.45
CA SER A 35 -25.35 -0.68 -20.03
C SER A 35 -26.56 -0.97 -19.14
N HIS A 36 -27.03 -2.22 -19.12
CA HIS A 36 -28.13 -2.64 -18.25
C HIS A 36 -27.79 -3.70 -17.20
N HIS A 37 -26.53 -4.16 -17.11
CA HIS A 37 -26.09 -5.07 -16.03
C HIS A 37 -25.07 -4.49 -15.04
N LEU A 38 -24.56 -3.27 -15.27
CA LEU A 38 -23.55 -2.62 -14.41
C LEU A 38 -24.12 -1.89 -13.17
N LYS A 39 -25.44 -1.73 -13.05
CA LYS A 39 -26.05 -0.94 -11.95
C LYS A 39 -26.32 -1.74 -10.67
N THR A 40 -26.44 -3.06 -10.73
CA THR A 40 -26.86 -3.85 -9.56
C THR A 40 -25.70 -4.30 -8.68
N VAL A 41 -24.51 -4.52 -9.26
CA VAL A 41 -23.29 -4.89 -8.51
C VAL A 41 -22.61 -3.67 -7.88
N ASN A 42 -22.69 -2.51 -8.54
CA ASN A 42 -22.04 -1.28 -8.06
C ASN A 42 -22.62 -0.69 -6.76
N LYS A 43 -23.87 -1.01 -6.40
CA LYS A 43 -24.51 -0.40 -5.22
C LYS A 43 -24.00 -0.96 -3.88
N GLN A 44 -23.42 -2.17 -3.88
CA GLN A 44 -22.76 -2.76 -2.71
C GLN A 44 -21.27 -2.36 -2.61
N LEU A 45 -20.63 -2.01 -3.74
CA LEU A 45 -19.23 -1.54 -3.78
C LEU A 45 -19.09 -0.06 -3.44
N ALA A 46 -20.08 0.77 -3.82
CA ALA A 46 -20.10 2.20 -3.50
C ALA A 46 -20.17 2.50 -1.98
N THR A 47 -20.48 1.51 -1.14
CA THR A 47 -20.49 1.67 0.32
C THR A 47 -19.11 1.45 0.96
N PHE A 48 -18.11 0.99 0.21
CA PHE A 48 -16.73 0.78 0.68
C PHE A 48 -15.73 1.82 0.16
N PHE A 49 -16.09 2.55 -0.89
CA PHE A 49 -15.26 3.58 -1.52
C PHE A 49 -16.00 4.92 -1.53
N GLU A 50 -16.31 5.46 -0.35
CA GLU A 50 -16.47 6.91 -0.20
C GLU A 50 -15.08 7.44 0.16
N ASP A 51 -14.39 8.06 -0.81
CA ASP A 51 -13.74 9.37 -0.67
C ASP A 51 -12.70 9.69 -1.78
N GLU A 52 -12.91 10.87 -2.36
CA GLU A 52 -11.94 11.90 -2.81
C GLU A 52 -10.81 11.65 -3.84
N ASP A 53 -10.56 10.43 -4.33
CA ASP A 53 -9.44 10.21 -5.28
C ASP A 53 -9.80 10.39 -6.79
N ILE A 54 -10.99 10.87 -7.13
CA ILE A 54 -11.41 11.02 -8.54
C ILE A 54 -10.58 12.08 -9.30
N THR A 55 -9.99 13.06 -8.61
CA THR A 55 -9.24 14.13 -9.28
C THR A 55 -7.84 13.74 -9.75
N ASP A 56 -7.20 12.76 -9.10
CA ASP A 56 -5.88 12.26 -9.53
C ASP A 56 -5.99 11.31 -10.74
N ILE A 57 -7.15 10.67 -10.94
CA ILE A 57 -7.45 9.72 -12.02
C ILE A 57 -7.40 10.38 -13.42
N CYS A 58 -7.65 11.69 -13.52
CA CYS A 58 -7.72 12.38 -14.82
C CYS A 58 -6.36 12.88 -15.36
N SER A 59 -5.26 12.72 -14.61
CA SER A 59 -3.95 13.27 -14.99
C SER A 59 -2.90 12.24 -15.39
N SER A 60 -3.10 10.96 -15.06
CA SER A 60 -2.17 9.89 -15.41
C SER A 60 -2.58 9.18 -16.70
N SER A 61 -1.66 9.10 -17.66
CA SER A 61 -1.81 8.23 -18.82
C SER A 61 -1.81 6.77 -18.33
N VAL A 62 -2.97 6.11 -18.34
CA VAL A 62 -3.10 4.69 -17.98
C VAL A 62 -2.11 3.87 -18.83
N SER A 63 -1.12 3.29 -18.16
CA SER A 63 -0.20 2.33 -18.77
C SER A 63 -1.02 1.12 -19.25
N ILE A 64 -0.94 0.82 -20.54
CA ILE A 64 -1.55 -0.39 -21.13
C ILE A 64 -0.79 -1.67 -20.70
N GLU A 65 0.40 -1.51 -20.11
CA GLU A 65 1.28 -2.56 -19.59
C GLU A 65 0.93 -2.88 -18.13
N GLY A 66 -0.23 -3.51 -17.89
CA GLY A 66 -0.61 -3.97 -16.57
C GLY A 66 0.24 -5.17 -16.13
N PHE A 67 0.84 -5.11 -14.94
CA PHE A 67 1.79 -6.09 -14.36
C PHE A 67 1.47 -7.59 -14.55
N VAL A 68 0.19 -7.98 -14.61
CA VAL A 68 -0.21 -9.40 -14.77
C VAL A 68 -0.58 -9.75 -16.22
N ARG A 69 -0.93 -8.75 -17.05
CA ARG A 69 -1.28 -8.97 -18.47
C ARG A 69 -0.10 -9.41 -19.32
N GLU A 70 1.11 -9.16 -18.84
CA GLU A 70 2.35 -9.61 -19.49
C GLU A 70 2.63 -11.10 -19.29
N PHE A 71 1.91 -11.76 -18.39
CA PHE A 71 2.12 -13.18 -18.07
C PHE A 71 0.97 -14.04 -18.56
N ASP A 72 1.30 -15.18 -19.18
CA ASP A 72 0.36 -16.29 -19.29
C ASP A 72 0.02 -16.81 -17.87
N GLU A 73 -1.25 -16.74 -17.47
CA GLU A 73 -1.68 -17.06 -16.11
C GLU A 73 -1.26 -18.46 -15.66
N ASN A 74 -1.25 -19.44 -16.58
CA ASN A 74 -0.82 -20.80 -16.27
C ASN A 74 0.68 -20.87 -16.01
N SER A 75 1.47 -20.15 -16.80
CA SER A 75 2.91 -20.01 -16.63
C SER A 75 3.23 -19.29 -15.31
N LEU A 76 2.57 -18.17 -15.01
CA LEU A 76 2.76 -17.45 -13.75
C LEU A 76 2.34 -18.29 -12.55
N ARG A 77 1.22 -19.01 -12.63
CA ARG A 77 0.80 -19.96 -11.58
C ARG A 77 1.88 -21.01 -11.35
N LYS A 78 2.42 -21.60 -12.42
CA LYS A 78 3.46 -22.63 -12.33
C LYS A 78 4.74 -22.06 -11.75
N GLU A 79 5.12 -20.86 -12.14
CA GLU A 79 6.28 -20.14 -11.62
C GLU A 79 6.12 -19.85 -10.13
N LEU A 80 5.03 -19.19 -9.72
CA LEU A 80 4.76 -18.89 -8.31
C LEU A 80 4.77 -20.14 -7.43
N MET A 81 4.16 -21.23 -7.88
CA MET A 81 4.01 -22.42 -7.05
C MET A 81 5.25 -23.31 -6.99
N ASN A 82 6.13 -23.26 -8.00
CA ASN A 82 7.27 -24.18 -8.13
C ASN A 82 8.63 -23.48 -8.07
N THR A 83 8.68 -22.16 -8.08
CA THR A 83 9.92 -21.41 -7.89
C THR A 83 10.31 -21.46 -6.42
N LYS A 84 11.58 -21.77 -6.17
CA LYS A 84 12.19 -21.61 -4.86
C LYS A 84 12.59 -20.16 -4.72
N PHE A 85 12.00 -19.48 -3.74
CA PHE A 85 12.33 -18.10 -3.45
C PHE A 85 13.34 -18.03 -2.30
N ASP A 86 14.22 -17.04 -2.37
CA ASP A 86 14.97 -16.60 -1.22
C ASP A 86 14.07 -15.69 -0.38
N PHE A 87 13.60 -16.21 0.74
CA PHE A 87 12.78 -15.46 1.69
C PHE A 87 13.62 -14.76 2.77
N GLY A 88 14.94 -14.91 2.71
CA GLY A 88 15.91 -14.44 3.69
C GLY A 88 16.11 -15.41 4.85
N GLU A 89 17.26 -15.30 5.52
CA GLU A 89 17.72 -16.21 6.58
C GLU A 89 16.75 -16.34 7.77
N LYS A 90 15.92 -15.32 8.00
CA LYS A 90 14.93 -15.31 9.10
C LYS A 90 13.64 -16.08 8.77
N SER A 91 13.43 -16.48 7.51
CA SER A 91 12.27 -17.29 7.14
C SER A 91 12.55 -18.77 7.36
N GLN A 92 11.65 -19.44 8.09
CA GLN A 92 11.66 -20.91 8.20
C GLN A 92 11.35 -21.62 6.87
N PHE A 93 10.85 -20.88 5.88
CA PHE A 93 10.49 -21.38 4.56
C PHE A 93 11.55 -21.06 3.51
N ASN A 94 12.70 -20.51 3.89
CA ASN A 94 13.74 -20.10 2.95
C ASN A 94 14.16 -21.26 2.02
N GLY A 95 14.18 -21.00 0.71
CA GLY A 95 14.52 -22.01 -0.31
C GLY A 95 13.42 -23.05 -0.56
N LYS A 96 12.22 -22.87 0.00
CA LYS A 96 11.03 -23.67 -0.32
C LYS A 96 10.18 -23.00 -1.40
N THR A 97 9.37 -23.80 -2.05
CA THR A 97 8.31 -23.41 -2.97
C THR A 97 7.01 -23.15 -2.20
N PHE A 98 6.07 -22.37 -2.76
CA PHE A 98 4.76 -22.22 -2.14
C PHE A 98 4.00 -23.55 -2.02
N ASN A 99 4.16 -24.48 -2.96
CA ASN A 99 3.59 -25.82 -2.86
C ASN A 99 4.03 -26.56 -1.58
N GLU A 100 5.33 -26.54 -1.28
CA GLU A 100 5.87 -27.16 -0.07
C GLU A 100 5.35 -26.45 1.19
N ILE A 101 5.32 -25.11 1.18
CA ILE A 101 4.85 -24.30 2.31
C ILE A 101 3.37 -24.59 2.63
N PHE A 102 2.51 -24.58 1.62
CA PHE A 102 1.08 -24.83 1.81
C PHE A 102 0.84 -26.26 2.29
N LYS A 103 1.55 -27.24 1.73
CA LYS A 103 1.47 -28.64 2.17
C LYS A 103 1.89 -28.81 3.63
N GLU A 104 2.99 -28.17 4.06
CA GLU A 104 3.43 -28.17 5.47
C GLU A 104 2.41 -27.53 6.41
N LYS A 105 1.66 -26.55 5.92
CA LYS A 105 0.55 -25.92 6.65
C LYS A 105 -0.78 -26.69 6.57
N GLY A 106 -0.82 -27.84 5.89
CA GLY A 106 -2.00 -28.69 5.78
C GLY A 106 -2.94 -28.36 4.62
N PHE A 107 -2.56 -27.44 3.72
CA PHE A 107 -3.34 -27.05 2.55
C PHE A 107 -2.81 -27.78 1.30
N ASN A 108 -3.56 -28.79 0.85
CA ASN A 108 -3.08 -29.72 -0.18
C ASN A 108 -3.69 -29.49 -1.58
N GLU A 109 -4.77 -28.71 -1.67
CA GLU A 109 -5.49 -28.49 -2.92
C GLU A 109 -5.56 -26.98 -3.22
N ILE A 110 -4.39 -26.41 -3.50
CA ILE A 110 -4.26 -24.98 -3.76
C ILE A 110 -4.84 -24.61 -5.13
N LYS A 111 -5.68 -23.58 -5.15
CA LYS A 111 -6.25 -22.97 -6.35
C LYS A 111 -5.86 -21.49 -6.39
N ILE A 112 -5.26 -21.06 -7.48
CA ILE A 112 -4.89 -19.65 -7.70
C ILE A 112 -5.78 -19.07 -8.79
N VAL A 113 -6.42 -17.96 -8.49
CA VAL A 113 -7.23 -17.17 -9.44
C VAL A 113 -6.56 -15.83 -9.64
N PHE A 114 -6.40 -15.45 -10.90
CA PHE A 114 -6.00 -14.10 -11.29
C PHE A 114 -7.24 -13.40 -11.85
N ASP A 115 -7.38 -12.12 -11.54
CA ASP A 115 -8.38 -11.24 -12.13
C ASP A 115 -7.65 -9.97 -12.59
N THR A 116 -7.55 -9.83 -13.90
CA THR A 116 -6.86 -8.73 -14.59
C THR A 116 -7.80 -7.96 -15.50
N GLU A 117 -9.11 -8.10 -15.28
CA GLU A 117 -10.13 -7.43 -16.07
C GLU A 117 -10.15 -5.94 -15.79
N ASP A 118 -9.92 -5.55 -14.53
CA ASP A 118 -9.82 -4.16 -14.11
C ASP A 118 -8.52 -3.51 -14.60
N PHE A 119 -8.66 -2.33 -15.21
CA PHE A 119 -7.55 -1.59 -15.83
C PHE A 119 -6.62 -0.91 -14.81
N PHE A 120 -7.10 -0.69 -13.59
CA PHE A 120 -6.39 0.03 -12.54
C PHE A 120 -5.80 -0.90 -11.49
N VAL A 121 -6.46 -2.02 -11.18
CA VAL A 121 -6.05 -2.92 -10.11
C VAL A 121 -6.19 -4.38 -10.53
N HIS A 122 -5.10 -5.13 -10.49
CA HIS A 122 -5.15 -6.58 -10.68
C HIS A 122 -5.24 -7.30 -9.33
N ARG A 123 -5.94 -8.44 -9.31
CA ARG A 123 -6.15 -9.26 -8.13
C ARG A 123 -5.56 -10.66 -8.30
N LEU A 124 -4.93 -11.15 -7.24
CA LEU A 124 -4.50 -12.53 -7.08
C LEU A 124 -5.15 -13.10 -5.82
N GLU A 125 -5.84 -14.23 -5.97
CA GLU A 125 -6.47 -14.95 -4.87
C GLU A 125 -5.98 -16.39 -4.81
N VAL A 126 -5.69 -16.85 -3.59
CA VAL A 126 -5.27 -18.22 -3.31
C VAL A 126 -6.29 -18.85 -2.39
N TYR A 127 -6.81 -20.01 -2.80
CA TYR A 127 -7.81 -20.79 -2.07
C TYR A 127 -7.30 -22.20 -1.79
N ASN A 128 -7.91 -22.87 -0.81
CA ASN A 128 -7.74 -24.30 -0.58
C ASN A 128 -9.04 -25.06 -0.87
N HIS A 129 -8.98 -26.15 -1.65
CA HIS A 129 -10.11 -26.98 -2.11
C HIS A 129 -11.10 -26.27 -3.04
N LYS A 130 -11.69 -25.14 -2.63
CA LYS A 130 -12.79 -24.50 -3.34
C LYS A 130 -12.58 -22.99 -3.49
N VAL A 131 -12.99 -22.45 -4.63
CA VAL A 131 -12.96 -21.00 -4.90
C VAL A 131 -14.20 -20.38 -4.26
N ASP A 132 -14.10 -20.03 -2.98
CA ASP A 132 -15.09 -19.23 -2.25
C ASP A 132 -14.46 -18.54 -1.03
N VAL A 133 -15.17 -17.57 -0.45
CA VAL A 133 -14.66 -16.73 0.66
C VAL A 133 -14.27 -17.52 1.91
N HIS A 134 -14.89 -18.69 2.15
CA HIS A 134 -14.60 -19.50 3.34
C HIS A 134 -13.32 -20.32 3.22
N HIS A 135 -12.78 -20.41 2.00
CA HIS A 135 -11.58 -21.17 1.68
C HIS A 135 -10.42 -20.27 1.22
N LEU A 136 -10.60 -18.95 1.30
CA LEU A 136 -9.63 -17.94 0.90
C LEU A 136 -8.46 -17.90 1.89
N LEU A 137 -7.25 -18.13 1.39
CA LEU A 137 -6.00 -18.07 2.14
C LEU A 137 -5.28 -16.74 1.95
N ILE A 138 -5.16 -16.29 0.70
CA ILE A 138 -4.45 -15.07 0.33
C ILE A 138 -5.29 -14.29 -0.65
N GLN A 139 -5.35 -12.98 -0.45
CA GLN A 139 -5.93 -12.04 -1.40
C GLN A 139 -4.99 -10.84 -1.51
N LEU A 140 -4.52 -10.57 -2.72
CA LEU A 140 -3.55 -9.53 -3.03
C LEU A 140 -4.10 -8.68 -4.18
N PHE A 141 -4.13 -7.37 -3.97
CA PHE A 141 -4.48 -6.37 -4.98
C PHE A 141 -3.27 -5.51 -5.29
N ILE A 142 -2.93 -5.39 -6.57
CA ILE A 142 -1.78 -4.64 -7.07
C ILE A 142 -2.28 -3.59 -8.06
N ARG A 143 -1.90 -2.33 -7.84
CA ARG A 143 -2.20 -1.25 -8.79
C ARG A 143 -1.39 -1.44 -10.07
N CYS A 144 -2.04 -1.28 -11.22
CA CYS A 144 -1.44 -1.32 -12.54
C CYS A 144 -0.64 -0.05 -12.84
N GLU A 145 -1.02 1.08 -12.25
CA GLU A 145 -0.18 2.28 -12.26
C GLU A 145 1.03 2.08 -11.35
N HIS A 146 2.20 2.29 -11.92
CA HIS A 146 3.48 2.11 -11.25
C HIS A 146 4.18 3.42 -10.93
N SER A 147 3.59 4.57 -11.29
CA SER A 147 4.08 5.89 -10.92
C SER A 147 3.47 6.30 -9.58
N LEU A 148 4.32 6.57 -8.59
CA LEU A 148 3.92 7.26 -7.38
C LEU A 148 4.50 8.67 -7.40
N SER A 149 3.64 9.68 -7.31
CA SER A 149 4.06 11.08 -7.22
C SER A 149 4.61 11.37 -5.83
N VAL A 150 5.87 11.79 -5.75
CA VAL A 150 6.48 12.22 -4.48
C VAL A 150 6.11 13.67 -4.12
N HIS A 151 5.52 14.41 -5.06
CA HIS A 151 5.04 15.78 -4.80
C HIS A 151 3.58 15.84 -4.39
N SER A 152 2.80 14.81 -4.72
CA SER A 152 1.40 14.65 -4.30
C SER A 152 1.41 14.17 -2.86
N CYS A 153 1.32 15.12 -1.95
CA CYS A 153 1.08 14.81 -0.55
C CYS A 153 -0.43 14.60 -0.37
N ARG A 154 -0.82 13.50 0.28
CA ARG A 154 -2.19 13.38 0.80
C ARG A 154 -2.56 14.65 1.55
N ASP A 155 -3.82 15.09 1.42
CA ASP A 155 -4.25 16.25 2.17
C ASP A 155 -4.21 15.96 3.68
N PHE A 156 -3.36 16.71 4.36
CA PHE A 156 -3.24 16.70 5.82
C PHE A 156 -3.53 18.10 6.39
N SER A 157 -4.28 18.91 5.66
CA SER A 157 -4.71 20.26 6.06
C SER A 157 -5.37 20.27 7.44
N ASN A 158 -6.13 19.22 7.78
CA ASN A 158 -6.82 19.04 9.05
C ASN A 158 -6.00 18.29 10.12
N SER A 159 -4.76 17.89 9.81
CA SER A 159 -3.90 17.18 10.75
C SER A 159 -3.24 18.14 11.74
N ILE A 160 -3.22 17.76 13.02
CA ILE A 160 -2.41 18.43 14.05
C ILE A 160 -0.92 18.43 13.75
N PHE A 161 -0.46 17.55 12.84
CA PHE A 161 0.92 17.44 12.40
C PHE A 161 1.21 18.18 11.10
N LYS A 162 0.28 18.99 10.57
CA LYS A 162 0.40 19.65 9.26
C LYS A 162 1.77 20.27 9.00
N ASN A 163 2.30 21.06 9.94
CA ASN A 163 3.58 21.74 9.76
C ASN A 163 4.75 20.75 9.67
N ALA A 164 4.75 19.70 10.49
CA ALA A 164 5.76 18.65 10.45
C ALA A 164 5.67 17.85 9.15
N LEU A 165 4.45 17.49 8.73
CA LEU A 165 4.20 16.76 7.49
C LEU A 165 4.61 17.57 6.25
N GLN A 166 4.37 18.88 6.26
CA GLN A 166 4.81 19.79 5.20
C GLN A 166 6.33 19.87 5.11
N GLU A 167 7.03 20.00 6.24
CA GLU A 167 8.51 19.97 6.27
C GLU A 167 9.05 18.63 5.74
N GLY A 168 8.45 17.51 6.15
CA GLY A 168 8.83 16.20 5.65
C GLY A 168 8.61 16.06 4.15
N ALA A 169 7.49 16.58 3.64
CA ALA A 169 7.20 16.62 2.22
C ALA A 169 8.23 17.44 1.43
N GLU A 170 8.62 18.62 1.93
CA GLU A 170 9.66 19.45 1.31
C GLU A 170 11.00 18.70 1.22
N VAL A 171 11.35 17.92 2.24
CA VAL A 171 12.55 17.05 2.18
C VAL A 171 12.44 16.00 1.10
N THR A 172 11.32 15.30 1.00
CA THR A 172 11.08 14.33 -0.08
C THR A 172 11.20 15.00 -1.46
N LYS A 173 10.50 16.12 -1.66
CA LYS A 173 10.47 16.87 -2.92
C LYS A 173 11.84 17.40 -3.34
N ASN A 174 12.67 17.82 -2.39
CA ASN A 174 14.00 18.35 -2.67
C ASN A 174 15.04 17.26 -2.94
N TYR A 175 14.80 16.03 -2.47
CA TYR A 175 15.71 14.91 -2.70
C TYR A 175 15.57 14.34 -4.11
N PHE A 176 14.35 14.02 -4.52
CA PHE A 176 14.09 13.40 -5.81
C PHE A 176 14.07 14.45 -6.91
N LYS A 177 14.87 14.23 -7.96
CA LYS A 177 14.89 15.12 -9.13
C LYS A 177 13.64 14.97 -9.98
N ASN A 178 13.15 13.74 -10.09
CA ASN A 178 11.93 13.41 -10.81
C ASN A 178 10.74 13.46 -9.84
N PRO A 179 9.59 13.98 -10.29
CA PRO A 179 8.43 14.11 -9.43
C PRO A 179 7.71 12.79 -9.15
N THR A 180 8.11 11.74 -9.85
CA THR A 180 7.53 10.41 -9.75
C THR A 180 8.65 9.39 -9.56
N ILE A 181 8.32 8.35 -8.79
CA ILE A 181 9.14 7.15 -8.58
C ILE A 181 8.37 5.94 -9.11
N SER A 182 9.08 4.92 -9.58
CA SER A 182 8.45 3.71 -10.12
C SER A 182 8.29 2.66 -9.01
N VAL A 183 7.08 2.36 -8.57
CA VAL A 183 6.82 1.40 -7.50
C VAL A 183 5.76 0.38 -7.86
N THR A 184 5.84 -0.81 -7.27
CA THR A 184 4.71 -1.75 -7.24
C THR A 184 3.84 -1.42 -6.04
N THR A 185 2.64 -0.87 -6.27
CA THR A 185 1.71 -0.50 -5.19
C THR A 185 0.81 -1.67 -4.82
N VAL A 186 0.90 -2.12 -3.58
CA VAL A 186 -0.01 -3.09 -2.98
C VAL A 186 -1.16 -2.33 -2.32
N GLU A 187 -2.33 -2.36 -2.95
CA GLU A 187 -3.57 -1.74 -2.48
C GLU A 187 -4.12 -2.47 -1.26
N TRP A 188 -4.10 -3.80 -1.32
CA TRP A 188 -4.68 -4.64 -0.29
C TRP A 188 -3.96 -5.97 -0.21
N LEU A 189 -3.71 -6.42 1.01
CA LEU A 189 -3.14 -7.72 1.29
C LEU A 189 -3.85 -8.35 2.48
N ARG A 190 -4.45 -9.52 2.25
CA ARG A 190 -5.01 -10.38 3.28
C ARG A 190 -4.33 -11.73 3.20
N ILE A 191 -3.85 -12.23 4.34
CA ILE A 191 -3.23 -13.56 4.46
C ILE A 191 -3.75 -14.22 5.74
N GLN A 192 -4.65 -15.17 5.59
CA GLN A 192 -5.45 -15.70 6.69
C GLN A 192 -5.55 -17.23 6.63
N ASP A 193 -5.66 -17.84 7.80
CA ASP A 193 -5.88 -19.27 7.98
C ASP A 193 -7.27 -19.48 8.58
N TYR A 194 -8.21 -19.83 7.71
CA TYR A 194 -9.61 -20.08 8.08
C TYR A 194 -9.80 -21.35 8.93
N THR A 195 -8.82 -22.24 8.97
CA THR A 195 -8.90 -23.49 9.75
C THR A 195 -8.49 -23.29 11.20
N SER A 196 -7.64 -22.31 11.45
CA SER A 196 -7.17 -21.95 12.79
C SER A 196 -8.11 -20.94 13.45
N TYR A 197 -9.25 -21.40 13.97
CA TYR A 197 -10.12 -20.56 14.82
C TYR A 197 -9.81 -20.78 16.29
N ASP A 198 -9.48 -19.69 16.98
CA ASP A 198 -9.21 -19.68 18.41
C ASP A 198 -10.14 -18.67 19.07
N LYS A 199 -11.13 -19.16 19.82
CA LYS A 199 -12.14 -18.32 20.51
C LYS A 199 -11.54 -17.41 21.56
N GLU A 200 -10.37 -17.77 22.10
CA GLU A 200 -9.73 -17.02 23.18
C GLU A 200 -8.79 -15.94 22.64
N LYS A 201 -8.45 -15.98 21.34
CA LYS A 201 -7.64 -14.95 20.70
C LYS A 201 -8.51 -13.87 20.08
N MET A 202 -8.28 -12.65 20.55
CA MET A 202 -8.83 -11.45 19.93
C MET A 202 -8.15 -11.22 18.56
N LEU A 203 -8.94 -11.36 17.50
CA LEU A 203 -8.53 -11.01 16.13
C LEU A 203 -8.19 -9.52 16.05
N LEU A 204 -7.24 -9.15 15.19
CA LEU A 204 -6.93 -7.74 14.94
C LEU A 204 -8.06 -7.10 14.08
N PRO A 205 -8.17 -5.76 14.09
CA PRO A 205 -9.10 -5.06 13.22
C PRO A 205 -8.98 -5.52 11.76
N SER A 206 -10.12 -5.68 11.10
CA SER A 206 -10.23 -6.18 9.72
C SER A 206 -9.78 -7.64 9.49
N GLN A 207 -9.38 -8.38 10.52
CA GLN A 207 -9.15 -9.83 10.42
C GLN A 207 -10.46 -10.62 10.58
N LEU A 208 -10.68 -11.58 9.68
CA LEU A 208 -11.79 -12.54 9.77
C LEU A 208 -11.34 -13.85 10.40
N HIS A 209 -10.07 -14.19 10.23
CA HIS A 209 -9.41 -15.37 10.78
C HIS A 209 -7.98 -15.02 11.24
N ASN A 210 -7.35 -15.93 11.96
CA ASN A 210 -5.95 -15.80 12.34
C ASN A 210 -5.05 -15.68 11.11
N GLY A 211 -3.88 -15.06 11.29
CA GLY A 211 -2.92 -14.90 10.21
C GLY A 211 -2.28 -16.24 9.80
N LEU A 212 -2.16 -16.48 8.50
CA LEU A 212 -1.49 -17.68 7.96
C LEU A 212 0.04 -17.68 8.19
N GLY A 213 0.60 -16.52 8.56
CA GLY A 213 2.03 -16.36 8.84
C GLY A 213 2.91 -16.38 7.59
N LEU A 214 2.40 -15.94 6.44
CA LEU A 214 3.11 -15.91 5.15
C LEU A 214 3.40 -14.50 4.62
N THR A 215 3.26 -13.46 5.45
CA THR A 215 3.46 -12.06 5.03
C THR A 215 4.86 -11.82 4.46
N ARG A 216 5.89 -12.44 5.04
CA ARG A 216 7.27 -12.30 4.57
C ARG A 216 7.45 -12.93 3.20
N GLU A 217 6.92 -14.13 3.01
CA GLU A 217 7.04 -14.92 1.79
C GLU A 217 6.29 -14.24 0.63
N VAL A 218 5.07 -13.77 0.88
CA VAL A 218 4.30 -13.00 -0.11
C VAL A 218 5.01 -11.70 -0.44
N HIS A 219 5.48 -10.94 0.55
CA HIS A 219 6.21 -9.69 0.30
C HIS A 219 7.47 -9.91 -0.54
N ARG A 220 8.29 -10.90 -0.21
CA ARG A 220 9.51 -11.24 -0.95
C ARG A 220 9.21 -11.65 -2.39
N THR A 221 8.10 -12.33 -2.62
CA THR A 221 7.65 -12.67 -3.96
C THR A 221 7.28 -11.42 -4.75
N VAL A 222 6.51 -10.49 -4.17
CA VAL A 222 6.20 -9.20 -4.80
C VAL A 222 7.48 -8.40 -5.06
N GLN A 223 8.41 -8.38 -4.10
CA GLN A 223 9.69 -7.70 -4.24
C GLN A 223 10.55 -8.31 -5.35
N HIS A 224 10.56 -9.64 -5.50
CA HIS A 224 11.27 -10.34 -6.56
C HIS A 224 10.82 -9.83 -7.93
N TYR A 225 9.51 -9.84 -8.20
CA TYR A 225 9.00 -9.33 -9.47
C TYR A 225 9.20 -7.83 -9.62
N ALA A 226 8.97 -7.03 -8.58
CA ALA A 226 9.25 -5.59 -8.63
C ALA A 226 10.73 -5.31 -9.00
N THR A 227 11.66 -6.15 -8.54
CA THR A 227 13.08 -6.07 -8.91
C THR A 227 13.31 -6.44 -10.38
N GLN A 228 12.68 -7.51 -10.88
CA GLN A 228 12.77 -7.89 -12.31
C GLN A 228 12.29 -6.77 -13.24
N TYR A 229 11.29 -5.99 -12.78
CA TYR A 229 10.73 -4.85 -13.51
C TYR A 229 11.41 -3.51 -13.20
N ASN A 230 12.61 -3.52 -12.61
CA ASN A 230 13.39 -2.32 -12.31
C ASN A 230 12.62 -1.25 -11.51
N ARG A 231 11.74 -1.67 -10.59
CA ARG A 231 11.01 -0.76 -9.71
C ARG A 231 11.94 -0.21 -8.61
N ASP A 232 11.67 1.01 -8.18
CA ASP A 232 12.30 1.68 -7.04
C ASP A 232 11.94 1.06 -5.69
N GLY A 233 10.78 0.40 -5.60
CA GLY A 233 10.33 -0.25 -4.39
C GLY A 233 8.95 -0.90 -4.50
N VAL A 234 8.52 -1.48 -3.39
CA VAL A 234 7.13 -1.92 -3.17
C VAL A 234 6.47 -0.91 -2.24
N SER A 235 5.35 -0.33 -2.64
CA SER A 235 4.61 0.68 -1.88
C SER A 235 3.33 0.10 -1.30
N ASN A 236 2.89 0.61 -0.16
CA ASN A 236 1.53 0.43 0.36
C ASN A 236 1.11 1.65 1.19
N THR A 237 -0.18 1.73 1.52
CA THR A 237 -0.71 2.73 2.46
C THR A 237 -1.45 2.02 3.58
N PRO A 238 -0.79 1.69 4.71
CA PRO A 238 -1.40 0.94 5.79
C PRO A 238 -2.62 1.64 6.39
N GLU A 239 -3.78 0.99 6.30
CA GLU A 239 -5.03 1.51 6.85
C GLU A 239 -5.06 1.61 8.38
N GLN A 240 -4.24 0.79 9.03
CA GLN A 240 -4.18 0.65 10.48
C GLN A 240 -2.72 0.66 10.92
N TRP A 241 -2.45 1.22 12.10
CA TRP A 241 -1.11 1.27 12.70
C TRP A 241 -0.42 -0.11 12.75
N HIS A 242 -1.19 -1.16 13.08
CA HIS A 242 -0.65 -2.51 13.23
C HIS A 242 -0.15 -3.10 11.90
N ASN A 243 -0.75 -2.71 10.76
CA ASN A 243 -0.27 -3.08 9.44
C ASN A 243 1.11 -2.45 9.18
N ALA A 244 1.24 -1.15 9.45
CA ALA A 244 2.51 -0.44 9.32
C ALA A 244 3.63 -1.07 10.19
N LEU A 245 3.29 -1.46 11.42
CA LEU A 245 4.23 -2.14 12.32
C LEU A 245 4.65 -3.53 11.81
N GLN A 246 3.75 -4.28 11.19
CA GLN A 246 4.10 -5.56 10.57
C GLN A 246 5.06 -5.36 9.40
N TYR A 247 4.81 -4.35 8.56
CA TYR A 247 5.66 -4.04 7.40
C TYR A 247 7.05 -3.52 7.79
N LEU A 248 7.17 -2.81 8.92
CA LEU A 248 8.47 -2.39 9.48
C LEU A 248 9.38 -3.59 9.83
N LYS A 249 8.82 -4.79 10.08
CA LYS A 249 9.59 -6.01 10.44
C LYS A 249 10.01 -6.85 9.23
N LEU A 250 9.66 -6.41 8.02
CA LEU A 250 10.09 -7.03 6.78
C LEU A 250 11.54 -6.64 6.46
N ASP A 251 12.09 -7.31 5.46
CA ASP A 251 13.46 -7.08 5.03
C ASP A 251 13.48 -6.95 3.49
N PRO A 252 13.87 -5.78 2.94
CA PRO A 252 14.11 -4.53 3.65
C PRO A 252 12.82 -3.99 4.31
N PRO A 253 12.94 -3.23 5.41
CA PRO A 253 11.79 -2.72 6.13
C PRO A 253 11.06 -1.66 5.30
N PHE A 254 9.73 -1.64 5.40
CA PHE A 254 8.94 -0.52 4.92
C PHE A 254 9.19 0.71 5.80
N LYS A 255 9.43 1.85 5.15
CA LYS A 255 9.57 3.16 5.79
C LYS A 255 8.59 4.14 5.16
N PHE A 256 8.01 5.04 5.94
CA PHE A 256 7.16 6.09 5.40
C PHE A 256 7.97 7.02 4.49
N LEU A 257 7.41 7.31 3.33
CA LEU A 257 8.04 8.21 2.36
C LEU A 257 8.23 9.60 2.98
N ASN A 258 7.27 10.07 3.78
CA ASN A 258 7.40 11.31 4.54
C ASN A 258 8.18 11.07 5.86
N PRO A 259 9.40 11.65 6.03
CA PRO A 259 10.23 11.40 7.20
C PRO A 259 9.64 11.94 8.51
N ALA A 260 8.81 12.98 8.46
CA ALA A 260 8.16 13.47 9.66
C ALA A 260 7.15 12.45 10.19
N PHE A 261 6.38 11.84 9.29
CA PHE A 261 5.44 10.79 9.66
C PHE A 261 6.13 9.50 10.10
N GLU A 262 7.27 9.14 9.50
CA GLU A 262 8.11 8.04 10.01
C GLU A 262 8.51 8.28 11.48
N GLY A 263 8.97 9.49 11.81
CA GLY A 263 9.30 9.86 13.20
C GLY A 263 8.09 9.76 14.16
N ILE A 264 6.92 10.22 13.71
CA ILE A 264 5.66 10.12 14.47
C ILE A 264 5.28 8.64 14.67
N PHE A 265 5.30 7.84 13.62
CA PHE A 265 5.00 6.40 13.68
C PHE A 265 5.92 5.66 14.65
N LEU A 266 7.23 5.91 14.58
CA LEU A 266 8.20 5.34 15.51
C LEU A 266 7.93 5.79 16.96
N SER A 267 7.44 7.02 17.16
CA SER A 267 7.03 7.50 18.49
C SER A 267 5.88 6.68 19.07
N ILE A 268 4.87 6.36 18.25
CA ILE A 268 3.76 5.50 18.67
C ILE A 268 4.31 4.13 19.09
N ASN A 269 5.17 3.53 18.27
CA ASN A 269 5.72 2.20 18.52
C ASN A 269 6.48 2.11 19.85
N GLU A 270 7.29 3.12 20.18
CA GLU A 270 8.02 3.13 21.46
C GLU A 270 7.09 3.47 22.63
N ALA A 271 6.14 4.40 22.46
CA ALA A 271 5.20 4.81 23.52
C ALA A 271 4.32 3.65 24.01
N VAL A 272 3.89 2.75 23.12
CA VAL A 272 2.97 1.65 23.46
C VAL A 272 3.69 0.33 23.78
N LYS A 273 5.02 0.34 23.86
CA LYS A 273 5.83 -0.88 24.03
C LYS A 273 5.56 -1.58 25.37
N GLU A 274 5.48 -0.82 26.45
CA GLU A 274 5.13 -1.35 27.79
C GLU A 274 3.68 -1.83 27.83
N ASP A 275 2.77 -1.10 27.19
CA ASP A 275 1.37 -1.50 27.04
C ASP A 275 1.25 -2.85 26.30
N ILE A 276 2.02 -3.09 25.24
CA ILE A 276 2.05 -4.38 24.54
C ILE A 276 2.51 -5.50 25.48
N GLN A 277 3.52 -5.25 26.32
CA GLN A 277 4.04 -6.25 27.25
C GLN A 277 3.05 -6.59 28.36
N THR A 278 2.31 -5.59 28.86
CA THR A 278 1.43 -5.75 30.03
C THR A 278 -0.01 -6.09 29.68
N LYS A 279 -0.53 -5.61 28.54
CA LYS A 279 -1.92 -5.80 28.08
C LYS A 279 -2.04 -6.78 26.90
N GLY A 280 -0.95 -7.02 26.20
CA GLY A 280 -0.93 -7.85 25.00
C GLY A 280 -1.19 -7.06 23.72
N TYR A 281 -0.64 -7.58 22.62
CA TYR A 281 -0.63 -6.92 21.32
C TYR A 281 -2.04 -6.59 20.79
N SER A 282 -2.97 -7.55 20.81
CA SER A 282 -4.32 -7.33 20.26
C SER A 282 -5.07 -6.23 21.00
N GLN A 283 -4.95 -6.14 22.33
CA GLN A 283 -5.62 -5.09 23.11
C GLN A 283 -5.11 -3.69 22.74
N VAL A 284 -3.78 -3.55 22.60
CA VAL A 284 -3.16 -2.28 22.16
C VAL A 284 -3.61 -1.88 20.77
N VAL A 285 -3.63 -2.84 19.83
CA VAL A 285 -4.08 -2.58 18.46
C VAL A 285 -5.53 -2.09 18.45
N TRP A 286 -6.42 -2.72 19.22
CA TRP A 286 -7.81 -2.29 19.34
C TRP A 286 -7.94 -0.94 20.01
N ALA A 287 -7.19 -0.66 21.08
CA ALA A 287 -7.21 0.64 21.74
C ALA A 287 -6.82 1.78 20.79
N ILE A 288 -5.76 1.59 19.98
CA ILE A 288 -5.36 2.59 18.97
C ILE A 288 -6.46 2.74 17.91
N SER A 289 -7.03 1.64 17.42
CA SER A 289 -8.08 1.64 16.40
C SER A 289 -9.39 2.27 16.90
N SER A 290 -9.66 2.18 18.21
CA SER A 290 -10.78 2.80 18.91
C SER A 290 -10.51 4.26 19.30
N ARG A 291 -9.45 4.89 18.77
CA ARG A 291 -9.07 6.30 19.03
C ARG A 291 -8.80 6.58 20.52
N CYS A 292 -8.18 5.64 21.23
CA CYS A 292 -7.76 5.82 22.63
C CYS A 292 -6.34 6.37 22.76
N LEU A 293 -5.56 6.46 21.66
CA LEU A 293 -4.23 7.08 21.69
C LEU A 293 -4.38 8.60 21.82
N LYS A 294 -3.63 9.21 22.75
CA LYS A 294 -3.72 10.65 23.06
C LYS A 294 -2.34 11.27 23.21
N ARG A 295 -2.32 12.59 23.05
CA ARG A 295 -1.16 13.42 23.37
C ARG A 295 -1.17 13.88 24.82
N ARG A 296 -0.01 13.89 25.47
CA ARG A 296 0.12 14.35 26.87
C ARG A 296 0.06 15.86 27.01
N ASP A 297 0.64 16.58 26.07
CA ASP A 297 0.74 18.04 26.10
C ASP A 297 -0.60 18.75 25.89
N SER A 298 -1.45 18.26 24.98
CA SER A 298 -2.77 18.85 24.71
C SER A 298 -3.94 18.05 25.28
N GLY A 299 -3.75 16.77 25.59
CA GLY A 299 -4.85 15.86 25.93
C GLY A 299 -5.74 15.49 24.73
N GLU A 300 -5.40 15.93 23.52
CA GLU A 300 -6.15 15.63 22.30
C GLU A 300 -5.94 14.17 21.87
N LYS A 301 -6.93 13.65 21.14
CA LYS A 301 -6.82 12.34 20.48
C LYS A 301 -5.78 12.39 19.37
N PHE A 302 -5.03 11.32 19.24
CA PHE A 302 -4.18 11.06 18.10
C PHE A 302 -4.94 10.15 17.13
N ASP A 303 -5.21 10.64 15.93
CA ASP A 303 -5.78 9.83 14.85
C ASP A 303 -4.66 9.28 13.95
N TRP A 304 -4.76 7.99 13.63
CA TRP A 304 -3.88 7.36 12.65
C TRP A 304 -4.08 7.98 11.26
N LEU A 305 -2.99 8.45 10.65
CA LEU A 305 -3.00 8.97 9.29
C LEU A 305 -2.56 7.86 8.33
N LYS A 306 -3.35 7.62 7.29
CA LYS A 306 -2.96 6.72 6.20
C LYS A 306 -1.95 7.46 5.32
N MET A 307 -0.71 6.98 5.28
CA MET A 307 0.37 7.55 4.46
C MET A 307 1.17 6.43 3.78
N GLU A 308 1.87 6.76 2.70
CA GLU A 308 2.61 5.81 1.88
C GLU A 308 3.87 5.31 2.61
N GLN A 309 4.04 3.99 2.70
CA GLN A 309 5.29 3.33 3.06
C GLN A 309 5.89 2.64 1.85
N ILE A 310 7.22 2.62 1.78
CA ILE A 310 7.97 1.96 0.71
C ILE A 310 9.00 1.01 1.30
N SER A 311 9.02 -0.22 0.81
CA SER A 311 10.16 -1.14 0.93
C SER A 311 11.11 -0.89 -0.24
N PRO A 312 12.32 -0.36 0.01
CA PRO A 312 13.21 0.12 -1.05
C PRO A 312 13.86 -1.01 -1.84
N ILE A 313 14.01 -0.82 -3.15
CA ILE A 313 14.74 -1.71 -4.06
C ILE A 313 15.88 -0.95 -4.75
N SER A 314 15.61 0.23 -5.33
CA SER A 314 16.63 0.96 -6.07
C SER A 314 17.65 1.63 -5.16
N LYS A 315 18.83 1.92 -5.72
CA LYS A 315 19.90 2.65 -5.00
C LYS A 315 19.46 4.06 -4.60
N GLU A 316 18.67 4.73 -5.44
CA GLU A 316 18.15 6.07 -5.14
C GLU A 316 17.17 6.02 -3.97
N MET A 317 16.23 5.06 -3.95
CA MET A 317 15.29 4.90 -2.84
C MET A 317 15.98 4.53 -1.52
N ASN A 318 16.97 3.63 -1.57
CA ASN A 318 17.81 3.34 -0.41
C ASN A 318 18.58 4.60 0.05
N GLY A 319 19.20 5.31 -0.89
CA GLY A 319 19.93 6.55 -0.62
C GLY A 319 19.05 7.65 0.02
N TYR A 320 17.77 7.72 -0.35
CA TYR A 320 16.80 8.64 0.25
C TYR A 320 16.60 8.34 1.73
N PHE A 321 16.26 7.09 2.05
CA PHE A 321 16.04 6.66 3.43
C PHE A 321 17.31 6.67 4.29
N ASP A 322 18.47 6.58 3.65
CA ASP A 322 19.77 6.67 4.31
C ASP A 322 20.33 8.09 4.40
N SER A 323 19.70 9.07 3.76
CA SER A 323 20.16 10.45 3.76
C SER A 323 20.12 11.06 5.17
N ASP A 324 21.10 11.92 5.46
CA ASP A 324 21.15 12.64 6.74
C ASP A 324 19.90 13.48 6.94
N LYS A 325 19.40 14.11 5.87
CA LYS A 325 18.20 14.95 5.95
C LYS A 325 16.95 14.16 6.32
N TYR A 326 16.76 12.97 5.75
CA TYR A 326 15.66 12.08 6.15
C TYR A 326 15.76 11.74 7.63
N LYS A 327 16.93 11.26 8.07
CA LYS A 327 17.19 10.85 9.47
C LYS A 327 17.03 12.01 10.46
N GLU A 328 17.44 13.22 10.09
CA GLU A 328 17.26 14.43 10.90
C GLU A 328 15.78 14.74 11.15
N ILE A 329 14.95 14.71 10.10
CA ILE A 329 13.51 14.98 10.24
C ILE A 329 12.81 13.87 11.03
N VAL A 330 13.19 12.60 10.83
CA VAL A 330 12.70 11.48 11.65
C VAL A 330 13.02 11.74 13.13
N LYS A 331 14.28 12.04 13.46
CA LYS A 331 14.72 12.31 14.84
C LYS A 331 14.04 13.54 15.44
N LYS A 332 13.82 14.59 14.64
CA LYS A 332 13.11 15.80 15.07
C LYS A 332 11.68 15.50 15.50
N ASN A 333 10.99 14.61 14.78
CA ASN A 333 9.59 14.27 15.03
C ASN A 333 9.39 13.04 15.93
N PHE A 334 10.47 12.36 16.31
CA PHE A 334 10.44 11.29 17.30
C PHE A 334 10.22 11.85 18.71
N ARG A 335 9.01 11.69 19.26
CA ARG A 335 8.52 12.21 20.55
C ARG A 335 7.64 11.18 21.27
N PRO A 336 8.16 9.99 21.61
CA PRO A 336 7.38 8.93 22.25
C PRO A 336 6.78 9.35 23.60
N ASP A 337 7.50 10.15 24.38
CA ASP A 337 7.06 10.59 25.72
C ASP A 337 5.76 11.40 25.69
N ASN A 338 5.41 11.99 24.54
CA ASN A 338 4.20 12.78 24.37
C ASN A 338 2.96 11.93 24.04
N LEU A 339 3.08 10.62 23.89
CA LEU A 339 1.97 9.74 23.50
C LEU A 339 1.64 8.74 24.60
N TYR A 340 0.36 8.41 24.74
CA TYR A 340 -0.11 7.35 25.64
C TYR A 340 -1.50 6.84 25.25
N ILE A 341 -1.82 5.61 25.65
CA ILE A 341 -3.18 5.06 25.52
C ILE A 341 -3.99 5.43 26.76
N ASP A 342 -5.14 6.08 26.55
CA ASP A 342 -6.13 6.32 27.61
C ASP A 342 -7.00 5.07 27.80
N TRP A 343 -6.52 4.15 28.64
CA TRP A 343 -7.17 2.87 28.91
C TRP A 343 -8.57 3.01 29.52
N ASN A 344 -8.91 4.14 30.13
CA ASN A 344 -10.26 4.37 30.66
C ASN A 344 -11.30 4.54 29.54
N MET A 345 -10.87 4.92 28.34
CA MET A 345 -11.72 5.04 27.16
C MET A 345 -11.86 3.72 26.39
N PHE A 346 -11.04 2.71 26.71
CA PHE A 346 -11.04 1.45 25.98
C PHE A 346 -12.05 0.47 26.57
N HIS A 347 -13.08 0.17 25.79
CA HIS A 347 -14.07 -0.85 26.09
C HIS A 347 -13.91 -1.97 25.06
N PRO A 348 -13.36 -3.14 25.44
CA PRO A 348 -13.22 -4.25 24.50
C PRO A 348 -14.60 -4.67 23.99
N MET A 349 -14.72 -4.86 22.68
CA MET A 349 -15.93 -5.37 22.02
C MET A 349 -16.13 -6.85 22.26
#